data_AF-A0A842LI21-F1
#
_entry.id   AF-A0A842LI21-F1
#
_cell.length_a   1.000
_cell.length_b   1.000
_cell.length_c   1.000
_cell.angle_alpha   90.00
_cell.angle_beta   90.00
_cell.angle_gamma   90.00
#
_symmetry.space_group_name_H-M   'P 1'
#
loop_
_entity.id
_entity.type
_entity.pdbx_description
1 polymer ?
#
loop_
_entity_poly.entity_id
_entity_poly.type
_entity_poly.pdbx_seq_one_letter_code
_entity_poly.pdbx_strand_id
1 'polypeptide(L)'
;MVISIDGTELNMRECNERIRELIGKNDRIEIFNASHIDGLCAGLRSGKILVHGDVGDYFGILNAGAELVVTGSSGRFIGDGMTAGRVEVGADVGDGAAVYCYGGIVRIRGSAGNFLGTMNKGATIIVEGDIGNNAGTYMVGGDIVVLGDAGEALGDYMIRGVIYIAGSYRDLGNNAKLEKLRYSDLDKLGTLLAAEGLNLNPRAFQKIIPATLRPFYSEKTQAPESGGVR
;
A
#
# COMPACT_ATOMS: atom_id res chain seq x y z
N MET A 1 11.51 -9.87 -25.47
CA MET A 1 11.68 -8.57 -26.16
C MET A 1 11.12 -7.46 -25.28
N VAL A 2 11.77 -6.29 -25.25
CA VAL A 2 11.25 -5.07 -24.59
C VAL A 2 10.57 -4.22 -25.65
N ILE A 3 9.39 -3.67 -25.36
CA ILE A 3 8.64 -2.80 -26.26
C ILE A 3 8.22 -1.52 -25.56
N SER A 4 8.20 -0.41 -26.29
CA SER A 4 7.82 0.91 -25.77
C SER A 4 6.45 1.37 -26.25
N ILE A 5 5.73 2.08 -25.39
CA ILE A 5 4.51 2.84 -25.69
C ILE A 5 4.78 4.32 -25.39
N ASP A 6 4.46 5.20 -26.33
CA ASP A 6 4.39 6.65 -26.08
C ASP A 6 2.95 7.03 -25.74
N GLY A 7 2.75 7.59 -24.54
CA GLY A 7 1.45 7.97 -24.00
C GLY A 7 0.95 9.34 -24.45
N THR A 8 1.75 10.16 -25.13
CA THR A 8 1.45 11.58 -25.41
C THR A 8 0.04 11.80 -25.99
N GLU A 9 -0.33 11.01 -27.00
CA GLU A 9 -1.61 11.13 -27.72
C GLU A 9 -2.63 10.05 -27.31
N LEU A 10 -2.36 9.30 -26.24
CA LEU A 10 -3.21 8.21 -25.79
C LEU A 10 -4.06 8.63 -24.60
N ASN A 11 -5.33 8.21 -24.63
CA ASN A 11 -6.15 8.23 -23.43
C ASN A 11 -5.98 6.94 -22.60
N MET A 12 -6.57 6.93 -21.40
CA MET A 12 -6.55 5.78 -20.48
C MET A 12 -6.94 4.46 -21.15
N ARG A 13 -8.00 4.46 -21.96
CA ARG A 13 -8.52 3.24 -22.55
C ARG A 13 -7.55 2.69 -23.59
N GLU A 14 -7.10 3.54 -24.51
CA GLU A 14 -6.20 3.16 -25.60
C GLU A 14 -4.86 2.65 -25.06
N CYS A 15 -4.28 3.33 -24.08
CA CYS A 15 -3.02 2.92 -23.49
C CYS A 15 -3.16 1.56 -22.77
N ASN A 16 -4.22 1.38 -21.97
CA ASN A 16 -4.49 0.11 -21.29
C ASN A 16 -4.83 -1.05 -22.24
N GLU A 17 -5.53 -0.80 -23.35
CA GLU A 17 -5.77 -1.81 -24.39
C GLU A 17 -4.45 -2.27 -25.02
N ARG A 18 -3.57 -1.34 -25.40
CA ARG A 18 -2.23 -1.67 -25.93
C ARG A 18 -1.39 -2.46 -24.93
N ILE A 19 -1.39 -2.07 -23.66
CA ILE A 19 -0.68 -2.83 -22.61
C ILE A 19 -1.17 -4.29 -22.59
N ARG A 20 -2.50 -4.50 -22.58
CA ARG A 20 -3.08 -5.86 -22.53
C ARG A 20 -2.75 -6.69 -23.76
N GLU A 21 -2.66 -6.08 -24.93
CA GLU A 21 -2.27 -6.78 -26.16
C GLU A 21 -0.81 -7.23 -26.16
N LEU A 22 0.06 -6.52 -25.43
CA LEU A 22 1.51 -6.75 -25.40
C LEU A 22 1.94 -7.65 -24.23
N ILE A 23 1.15 -7.73 -23.15
CA ILE A 23 1.39 -8.63 -22.02
C ILE A 23 1.44 -10.09 -22.51
N GLY A 24 2.41 -10.85 -22.02
CA GLY A 24 2.62 -12.26 -22.39
C GLY A 24 3.32 -12.47 -23.73
N LYS A 25 3.43 -11.43 -24.58
CA LYS A 25 4.22 -11.45 -25.82
C LYS A 25 5.60 -10.82 -25.66
N ASN A 26 5.80 -10.05 -24.59
CA ASN A 26 7.00 -9.28 -24.31
C ASN A 26 7.45 -9.51 -22.87
N ASP A 27 8.75 -9.38 -22.62
CA ASP A 27 9.33 -9.59 -21.29
C ASP A 27 9.03 -8.40 -20.38
N ARG A 28 9.01 -7.19 -20.97
CA ARG A 28 8.69 -5.92 -20.31
C ARG A 28 8.10 -4.93 -21.31
N ILE A 29 7.16 -4.13 -20.85
CA ILE A 29 6.61 -2.98 -21.57
C ILE A 29 7.15 -1.71 -20.90
N GLU A 30 7.68 -0.79 -21.68
CA GLU A 30 8.11 0.52 -21.22
C GLU A 30 7.13 1.59 -21.70
N ILE A 31 6.79 2.55 -20.84
CA ILE A 31 5.82 3.59 -21.16
C ILE A 31 6.46 4.95 -20.89
N PHE A 32 6.28 5.90 -21.79
CA PHE A 32 6.75 7.28 -21.68
C PHE A 32 5.57 8.24 -21.78
N ASN A 33 5.74 9.46 -21.26
CA ASN A 33 4.78 10.57 -21.42
C ASN A 33 3.34 10.20 -20.99
N ALA A 34 3.17 9.66 -19.78
CA ALA A 34 1.90 9.15 -19.29
C ALA A 34 1.36 9.88 -18.04
N SER A 35 1.90 11.05 -17.72
CA SER A 35 1.55 11.80 -16.52
C SER A 35 0.10 12.30 -16.50
N HIS A 36 -0.50 12.50 -17.68
CA HIS A 36 -1.90 12.90 -17.84
C HIS A 36 -2.89 11.73 -17.81
N ILE A 37 -2.41 10.49 -17.71
CA ILE A 37 -3.25 9.30 -17.83
C ILE A 37 -3.58 8.74 -16.44
N ASP A 38 -4.77 9.06 -15.96
CA ASP A 38 -5.34 8.41 -14.77
C ASP A 38 -5.76 6.97 -15.09
N GLY A 39 -5.69 6.07 -14.11
CA GLY A 39 -6.14 4.68 -14.24
C GLY A 39 -5.24 3.80 -15.13
N LEU A 40 -4.01 4.24 -15.40
CA LEU A 40 -3.02 3.47 -16.15
C LEU A 40 -2.67 2.17 -15.42
N CYS A 41 -2.53 1.08 -16.16
CA CYS A 41 -2.27 -0.28 -15.65
C CYS A 41 -3.37 -0.87 -14.74
N ALA A 42 -4.62 -0.43 -14.90
CA ALA A 42 -5.74 -0.95 -14.11
C ALA A 42 -6.06 -2.43 -14.41
N GLY A 43 -6.22 -3.21 -13.34
CA GLY A 43 -6.76 -4.58 -13.36
C GLY A 43 -5.84 -5.63 -13.99
N LEU A 44 -4.53 -5.36 -14.07
CA LEU A 44 -3.59 -6.30 -14.66
C LEU A 44 -3.37 -7.53 -13.76
N ARG A 45 -3.27 -8.71 -14.37
CA ARG A 45 -3.08 -10.00 -13.67
C ARG A 45 -1.66 -10.55 -13.77
N SER A 46 -0.87 -10.02 -14.70
CA SER A 46 0.52 -10.43 -14.95
C SER A 46 1.18 -9.38 -15.85
N GLY A 47 2.48 -9.56 -16.09
CA GLY A 47 3.29 -8.67 -16.93
C GLY A 47 4.21 -7.76 -16.11
N LYS A 48 5.22 -7.22 -16.79
CA LYS A 48 6.18 -6.27 -16.22
C LYS A 48 6.08 -4.96 -16.98
N ILE A 49 5.80 -3.88 -16.27
CA ILE A 49 5.62 -2.55 -16.84
C ILE A 49 6.52 -1.57 -16.11
N LEU A 50 7.30 -0.82 -16.87
CA LEU A 50 8.11 0.28 -16.39
C LEU A 50 7.60 1.57 -17.03
N VAL A 51 7.16 2.53 -16.23
CA VAL A 51 6.78 3.86 -16.68
C VAL A 51 7.89 4.83 -16.35
N HIS A 52 8.38 5.52 -17.38
CA HIS A 52 9.38 6.56 -17.27
C HIS A 52 8.70 7.92 -17.08
N GLY A 53 9.04 8.59 -15.99
CA GLY A 53 8.42 9.84 -15.56
C GLY A 53 7.26 9.61 -14.59
N ASP A 54 6.32 10.55 -14.57
CA ASP A 54 5.18 10.56 -13.64
C ASP A 54 3.95 9.87 -14.24
N VAL A 55 3.02 9.48 -13.37
CA VAL A 55 1.69 8.95 -13.72
C VAL A 55 0.58 9.66 -12.95
N GLY A 56 -0.63 9.63 -13.51
CA GLY A 56 -1.81 10.24 -12.89
C GLY A 56 -2.33 9.49 -11.66
N ASP A 57 -3.57 9.80 -11.29
CA ASP A 57 -4.30 9.14 -10.22
C ASP A 57 -4.64 7.69 -10.61
N TYR A 58 -4.89 6.84 -9.61
CA TYR A 58 -5.35 5.46 -9.80
C TYR A 58 -4.40 4.58 -10.63
N PHE A 59 -3.09 4.85 -10.61
CA PHE A 59 -2.12 3.97 -11.24
C PHE A 59 -2.14 2.58 -10.60
N GLY A 60 -2.23 1.53 -11.41
CA GLY A 60 -2.14 0.15 -10.95
C GLY A 60 -3.30 -0.33 -10.06
N ILE A 61 -4.45 0.35 -10.07
CA ILE A 61 -5.63 -0.09 -9.31
C ILE A 61 -6.04 -1.50 -9.70
N LEU A 62 -6.56 -2.26 -8.72
CA LEU A 62 -7.02 -3.64 -8.90
C LEU A 62 -5.94 -4.57 -9.48
N ASN A 63 -4.65 -4.23 -9.35
CA ASN A 63 -3.57 -5.11 -9.78
C ASN A 63 -3.65 -6.44 -9.00
N ALA A 64 -3.56 -7.53 -9.76
CA ALA A 64 -3.81 -8.89 -9.32
C ALA A 64 -2.65 -9.84 -9.69
N GLY A 65 -1.48 -9.29 -10.01
CA GLY A 65 -0.27 -10.08 -10.23
C GLY A 65 0.81 -9.46 -11.12
N ALA A 66 0.59 -8.27 -11.68
CA ALA A 66 1.61 -7.57 -12.47
C ALA A 66 2.69 -6.91 -11.59
N GLU A 67 3.86 -6.70 -12.17
CA GLU A 67 4.98 -5.93 -11.62
C GLU A 67 4.99 -4.56 -12.31
N LEU A 68 4.64 -3.51 -11.57
CA LEU A 68 4.49 -2.15 -12.07
C LEU A 68 5.52 -1.26 -11.38
N VAL A 69 6.35 -0.56 -12.17
CA VAL A 69 7.37 0.35 -11.66
C VAL A 69 7.20 1.70 -12.33
N VAL A 70 7.23 2.78 -11.55
CA VAL A 70 7.20 4.17 -12.01
C VAL A 70 8.49 4.84 -11.53
N THR A 71 9.24 5.49 -12.44
CA THR A 71 10.50 6.14 -12.06
C THR A 71 10.29 7.49 -11.37
N GLY A 72 9.20 8.19 -11.67
CA GLY A 72 8.82 9.48 -11.09
C GLY A 72 7.79 9.35 -9.98
N SER A 73 6.90 10.33 -9.88
CA SER A 73 5.81 10.43 -8.90
C SER A 73 4.51 9.84 -9.42
N SER A 74 3.56 9.60 -8.51
CA SER A 74 2.19 9.21 -8.86
C SER A 74 1.15 10.09 -8.16
N GLY A 75 -0.01 10.23 -8.77
CA GLY A 75 -1.17 10.85 -8.14
C GLY A 75 -1.74 10.06 -6.95
N ARG A 76 -3.03 10.28 -6.71
CA ARG A 76 -3.80 9.68 -5.61
C ARG A 76 -4.17 8.23 -5.91
N PHE A 77 -4.47 7.46 -4.88
CA PHE A 77 -5.08 6.13 -4.98
C PHE A 77 -4.27 5.09 -5.77
N ILE A 78 -2.95 5.26 -5.81
CA ILE A 78 -2.06 4.26 -6.41
C ILE A 78 -2.28 2.88 -5.77
N GLY A 79 -2.44 1.86 -6.60
CA GLY A 79 -2.61 0.49 -6.14
C GLY A 79 -3.89 0.22 -5.34
N ASP A 80 -4.90 1.09 -5.39
CA ASP A 80 -6.17 0.84 -4.71
C ASP A 80 -6.79 -0.50 -5.11
N GLY A 81 -7.23 -1.26 -4.12
CA GLY A 81 -7.89 -2.55 -4.29
C GLY A 81 -6.98 -3.66 -4.85
N MET A 82 -5.66 -3.52 -4.75
CA MET A 82 -4.72 -4.58 -5.15
C MET A 82 -4.96 -5.89 -4.42
N THR A 83 -4.78 -7.01 -5.12
CA THR A 83 -4.95 -8.37 -4.55
C THR A 83 -3.65 -9.17 -4.57
N ALA A 84 -2.76 -8.90 -5.53
CA ALA A 84 -1.45 -9.51 -5.67
C ALA A 84 -0.57 -8.66 -6.61
N GLY A 85 0.69 -9.06 -6.78
CA GLY A 85 1.65 -8.35 -7.62
C GLY A 85 2.43 -7.30 -6.85
N ARG A 86 3.08 -6.40 -7.60
CA ARG A 86 3.96 -5.36 -7.06
C ARG A 86 3.71 -4.03 -7.75
N VAL A 87 3.67 -2.96 -6.96
CA VAL A 87 3.72 -1.58 -7.43
C VAL A 87 4.89 -0.87 -6.75
N GLU A 88 5.76 -0.22 -7.51
CA GLU A 88 6.88 0.58 -7.00
C GLU A 88 6.89 1.97 -7.63
N VAL A 89 7.06 3.01 -6.80
CA VAL A 89 7.19 4.41 -7.24
C VAL A 89 8.53 4.98 -6.78
N GLY A 90 9.25 5.61 -7.69
CA GLY A 90 10.58 6.15 -7.47
C GLY A 90 10.64 7.46 -6.69
N ALA A 91 9.52 8.20 -6.61
CA ALA A 91 9.38 9.45 -5.89
C ALA A 91 8.10 9.47 -5.02
N ASP A 92 7.45 10.61 -4.92
CA ASP A 92 6.31 10.85 -4.03
C ASP A 92 4.99 10.34 -4.62
N VAL A 93 4.03 10.05 -3.74
CA VAL A 93 2.66 9.70 -4.11
C VAL A 93 1.62 10.55 -3.39
N GLY A 94 0.47 10.76 -4.05
CA GLY A 94 -0.65 11.48 -3.46
C GLY A 94 -1.37 10.72 -2.35
N ASP A 95 -2.49 11.29 -1.91
CA ASP A 95 -3.36 10.71 -0.88
C ASP A 95 -3.95 9.35 -1.30
N GLY A 96 -4.24 8.50 -0.31
CA GLY A 96 -4.97 7.26 -0.50
C GLY A 96 -4.18 6.16 -1.21
N ALA A 97 -2.85 6.19 -1.17
CA ALA A 97 -2.04 5.09 -1.68
C ALA A 97 -2.38 3.75 -0.98
N ALA A 98 -2.49 2.68 -1.76
CA ALA A 98 -2.70 1.30 -1.30
C ALA A 98 -3.94 1.09 -0.40
N VAL A 99 -5.03 1.81 -0.67
CA VAL A 99 -6.31 1.63 0.03
C VAL A 99 -6.95 0.28 -0.40
N TYR A 100 -7.73 -0.35 0.49
CA TYR A 100 -8.50 -1.58 0.23
C TYR A 100 -7.70 -2.78 -0.31
N CYS A 101 -6.38 -2.83 -0.11
CA CYS A 101 -5.54 -3.89 -0.65
C CYS A 101 -5.69 -5.21 0.12
N TYR A 102 -5.78 -6.34 -0.58
CA TYR A 102 -5.87 -7.69 -0.01
C TYR A 102 -4.53 -8.41 0.02
N GLY A 103 -3.55 -7.97 -0.76
CA GLY A 103 -2.25 -8.62 -0.88
C GLY A 103 -1.34 -7.90 -1.88
N GLY A 104 -0.13 -8.42 -2.06
CA GLY A 104 0.91 -7.81 -2.88
C GLY A 104 1.81 -6.85 -2.10
N ILE A 105 2.73 -6.20 -2.82
CA ILE A 105 3.68 -5.23 -2.26
C ILE A 105 3.48 -3.88 -2.95
N VAL A 106 3.36 -2.81 -2.17
CA VAL A 106 3.41 -1.43 -2.65
C VAL A 106 4.61 -0.74 -2.02
N ARG A 107 5.57 -0.30 -2.83
CA ARG A 107 6.77 0.41 -2.37
C ARG A 107 6.80 1.83 -2.91
N ILE A 108 7.01 2.79 -2.03
CA ILE A 108 7.10 4.21 -2.34
C ILE A 108 8.47 4.68 -1.84
N ARG A 109 9.35 5.08 -2.76
CA ARG A 109 10.69 5.55 -2.41
C ARG A 109 10.73 6.99 -1.90
N GLY A 110 9.71 7.78 -2.21
CA GLY A 110 9.49 9.10 -1.61
C GLY A 110 8.53 9.06 -0.44
N SER A 111 7.79 10.15 -0.27
CA SER A 111 6.74 10.32 0.73
C SER A 111 5.35 10.01 0.16
N ALA A 112 4.40 9.73 1.04
CA ALA A 112 3.00 9.49 0.70
C ALA A 112 2.07 10.48 1.41
N GLY A 113 0.98 10.83 0.74
CA GLY A 113 -0.07 11.68 1.29
C GLY A 113 -0.87 11.04 2.44
N ASN A 114 -2.02 11.64 2.73
CA ASN A 114 -2.94 11.19 3.77
C ASN A 114 -3.60 9.85 3.41
N PHE A 115 -4.15 9.17 4.41
CA PHE A 115 -4.98 7.97 4.25
C PHE A 115 -4.30 6.75 3.61
N LEU A 116 -2.96 6.74 3.54
CA LEU A 116 -2.19 5.59 3.05
C LEU A 116 -2.62 4.31 3.76
N GLY A 117 -2.86 3.23 3.00
CA GLY A 117 -3.19 1.93 3.55
C GLY A 117 -4.53 1.86 4.28
N THR A 118 -5.44 2.81 4.07
CA THR A 118 -6.79 2.74 4.64
C THR A 118 -7.47 1.45 4.20
N MET A 119 -8.05 0.72 5.15
CA MET A 119 -8.66 -0.58 4.93
C MET A 119 -7.70 -1.61 4.28
N ASN A 120 -6.38 -1.51 4.50
CA ASN A 120 -5.44 -2.56 4.11
C ASN A 120 -5.84 -3.88 4.81
N LYS A 121 -5.98 -4.93 4.03
CA LYS A 121 -6.46 -6.26 4.45
C LYS A 121 -5.40 -7.34 4.35
N GLY A 122 -4.23 -7.04 3.79
CA GLY A 122 -3.18 -8.05 3.61
C GLY A 122 -1.98 -7.65 2.78
N ALA A 123 -1.94 -6.46 2.18
CA ALA A 123 -0.77 -6.00 1.45
C ALA A 123 0.36 -5.56 2.39
N THR A 124 1.58 -5.64 1.87
CA THR A 124 2.76 -5.03 2.50
C THR A 124 3.02 -3.68 1.82
N ILE A 125 2.96 -2.60 2.60
CA ILE A 125 3.17 -1.24 2.12
C ILE A 125 4.46 -0.70 2.73
N ILE A 126 5.37 -0.21 1.92
CA ILE A 126 6.69 0.30 2.35
C ILE A 126 6.83 1.72 1.84
N VAL A 127 7.10 2.66 2.75
CA VAL A 127 7.34 4.07 2.43
C VAL A 127 8.70 4.46 2.97
N GLU A 128 9.60 4.89 2.08
CA GLU A 128 10.96 5.27 2.46
C GLU A 128 11.03 6.71 3.01
N GLY A 129 10.09 7.57 2.63
CA GLY A 129 9.91 8.91 3.19
C GLY A 129 8.83 8.97 4.28
N ASP A 130 8.16 10.12 4.32
CA ASP A 130 7.12 10.46 5.31
C ASP A 130 5.74 10.00 4.84
N ILE A 131 4.81 9.84 5.77
CA ILE A 131 3.39 9.60 5.49
C ILE A 131 2.51 10.70 6.10
N GLY A 132 1.42 11.03 5.41
CA GLY A 132 0.43 11.99 5.88
C GLY A 132 -0.42 11.49 7.06
N ASN A 133 -1.50 12.21 7.32
CA ASN A 133 -2.45 11.91 8.39
C ASN A 133 -3.24 10.63 8.10
N ASN A 134 -3.76 9.99 9.14
CA ASN A 134 -4.72 8.88 9.05
C ASN A 134 -4.22 7.66 8.27
N ALA A 135 -2.90 7.45 8.18
CA ALA A 135 -2.36 6.23 7.59
C ALA A 135 -2.77 4.99 8.40
N GLY A 136 -3.09 3.89 7.71
CA GLY A 136 -3.53 2.63 8.32
C GLY A 136 -4.95 2.67 8.89
N THR A 137 -5.76 3.67 8.54
CA THR A 137 -7.11 3.80 9.09
C THR A 137 -7.97 2.57 8.75
N TYR A 138 -8.62 1.98 9.75
CA TYR A 138 -9.41 0.74 9.64
C TYR A 138 -8.67 -0.47 9.02
N MET A 139 -7.33 -0.52 9.04
CA MET A 139 -6.63 -1.69 8.50
C MET A 139 -7.00 -2.98 9.27
N VAL A 140 -7.26 -4.06 8.52
CA VAL A 140 -7.72 -5.37 9.03
C VAL A 140 -6.71 -6.49 8.73
N GLY A 141 -5.53 -6.14 8.24
CA GLY A 141 -4.44 -7.07 7.95
C GLY A 141 -3.27 -6.38 7.25
N GLY A 142 -2.25 -7.16 6.90
CA GLY A 142 -1.06 -6.66 6.22
C GLY A 142 -0.08 -5.92 7.14
N ASP A 143 0.96 -5.37 6.52
CA ASP A 143 2.02 -4.62 7.18
C ASP A 143 2.19 -3.26 6.49
N ILE A 144 2.39 -2.20 7.29
CA ILE A 144 2.81 -0.88 6.81
C ILE A 144 4.18 -0.60 7.44
N VAL A 145 5.19 -0.31 6.62
CA VAL A 145 6.56 0.00 7.05
C VAL A 145 6.91 1.40 6.59
N VAL A 146 7.27 2.28 7.53
CA VAL A 146 7.57 3.69 7.27
C VAL A 146 8.96 4.01 7.80
N LEU A 147 9.82 4.53 6.94
CA LEU A 147 11.19 4.89 7.31
C LEU A 147 11.29 6.34 7.81
N GLY A 148 10.42 7.23 7.32
CA GLY A 148 10.30 8.61 7.80
C GLY A 148 9.28 8.80 8.92
N ASP A 149 8.73 10.01 8.99
CA ASP A 149 7.77 10.44 10.00
C ASP A 149 6.31 10.22 9.55
N ALA A 150 5.38 10.24 10.52
CA ALA A 150 3.95 10.16 10.27
C ALA A 150 3.17 11.35 10.85
N GLY A 151 2.09 11.70 10.16
CA GLY A 151 1.12 12.70 10.60
C GLY A 151 0.27 12.27 11.81
N GLU A 152 -0.91 12.88 11.91
CA GLU A 152 -1.88 12.64 12.99
C GLU A 152 -2.64 11.32 12.81
N ALA A 153 -3.15 10.79 13.92
CA ALA A 153 -4.06 9.63 13.95
C ALA A 153 -3.53 8.38 13.23
N LEU A 154 -2.26 8.04 13.43
CA LEU A 154 -1.64 6.85 12.86
C LEU A 154 -2.34 5.57 13.36
N GLY A 155 -2.84 4.75 12.43
CA GLY A 155 -3.55 3.51 12.73
C GLY A 155 -4.97 3.69 13.28
N ASP A 156 -5.65 4.80 12.97
CA ASP A 156 -7.00 5.09 13.48
C ASP A 156 -7.99 3.96 13.21
N TYR A 157 -8.59 3.45 14.29
CA TYR A 157 -9.46 2.28 14.30
C TYR A 157 -8.89 1.02 13.61
N MET A 158 -7.55 0.85 13.58
CA MET A 158 -6.96 -0.40 13.09
C MET A 158 -7.50 -1.60 13.87
N ILE A 159 -7.78 -2.71 13.20
CA ILE A 159 -8.39 -3.92 13.79
C ILE A 159 -7.38 -5.08 13.80
N ARG A 160 -6.52 -5.16 12.78
CA ARG A 160 -5.52 -6.22 12.57
C ARG A 160 -4.37 -5.68 11.71
N GLY A 161 -3.29 -6.46 11.61
CA GLY A 161 -2.05 -6.07 10.93
C GLY A 161 -1.10 -5.31 11.85
N VAL A 162 0.02 -4.84 11.29
CA VAL A 162 1.07 -4.15 12.05
C VAL A 162 1.58 -2.93 11.29
N ILE A 163 1.81 -1.84 11.99
CA ILE A 163 2.54 -0.68 11.48
C ILE A 163 3.92 -0.66 12.15
N TYR A 164 4.98 -0.62 11.35
CA TYR A 164 6.35 -0.41 11.78
C TYR A 164 6.80 0.98 11.33
N ILE A 165 7.27 1.83 12.24
CA ILE A 165 7.74 3.18 11.93
C ILE A 165 9.14 3.42 12.52
N ALA A 166 10.09 3.91 11.72
CA ALA A 166 11.44 4.24 12.18
C ALA A 166 11.56 5.70 12.65
N GLY A 167 10.81 6.62 12.04
CA GLY A 167 10.71 8.01 12.47
C GLY A 167 9.74 8.22 13.62
N SER A 168 9.33 9.47 13.80
CA SER A 168 8.35 9.90 14.79
C SER A 168 6.94 9.95 14.20
N TYR A 169 5.92 9.98 15.05
CA TYR A 169 4.53 10.23 14.66
C TYR A 169 3.92 11.28 15.57
N ARG A 170 2.94 12.04 15.08
CA ARG A 170 2.29 13.10 15.88
C ARG A 170 1.49 12.51 17.04
N ASP A 171 0.61 11.57 16.72
CA ASP A 171 -0.23 10.84 17.68
C ASP A 171 -0.73 9.53 17.06
N LEU A 172 -1.20 8.63 17.92
CA LEU A 172 -1.85 7.39 17.50
C LEU A 172 -3.36 7.62 17.38
N GLY A 173 -3.95 7.01 16.37
CA GLY A 173 -5.40 6.99 16.22
C GLY A 173 -6.08 6.09 17.26
N ASN A 174 -7.41 6.10 17.25
CA ASN A 174 -8.22 5.28 18.14
C ASN A 174 -7.91 3.80 17.97
N ASN A 175 -7.94 3.04 19.06
CA ASN A 175 -7.61 1.61 19.06
C ASN A 175 -6.19 1.26 18.57
N ALA A 176 -5.28 2.21 18.36
CA ALA A 176 -3.87 1.92 18.10
C ALA A 176 -3.05 2.02 19.39
N LYS A 177 -2.05 1.16 19.54
CA LYS A 177 -1.10 1.22 20.67
C LYS A 177 0.30 0.78 20.26
N LEU A 178 1.29 1.28 20.98
CA LEU A 178 2.64 0.73 20.93
C LEU A 178 2.67 -0.68 21.53
N GLU A 179 3.48 -1.54 20.93
CA GLU A 179 3.79 -2.87 21.42
C GLU A 179 5.30 -3.13 21.28
N LYS A 180 5.85 -3.96 22.16
CA LYS A 180 7.26 -4.32 22.07
C LYS A 180 7.51 -5.20 20.84
N LEU A 181 8.57 -4.88 20.10
CA LEU A 181 9.10 -5.77 19.07
C LEU A 181 9.51 -7.11 19.69
N ARG A 182 9.06 -8.20 19.08
CA ARG A 182 9.44 -9.58 19.43
C ARG A 182 10.42 -10.12 18.40
N TYR A 183 11.07 -11.25 18.70
CA TYR A 183 11.98 -11.91 17.75
C TYR A 183 11.33 -12.18 16.38
N SER A 184 10.08 -12.62 16.36
CA SER A 184 9.32 -12.84 15.12
C SER A 184 9.09 -11.55 14.33
N ASP A 185 8.96 -10.40 15.01
CA ASP A 185 8.85 -9.11 14.33
C ASP A 185 10.18 -8.70 13.70
N LEU A 186 11.29 -8.89 14.43
CA LEU A 186 12.63 -8.59 13.93
C LEU A 186 13.00 -9.44 12.73
N ASP A 187 12.65 -10.73 12.75
CA ASP A 187 12.90 -11.66 11.65
C ASP A 187 12.06 -11.32 10.42
N LYS A 188 10.75 -11.08 10.61
CA LYS A 188 9.84 -10.67 9.52
C LYS A 188 10.29 -9.35 8.88
N LEU A 189 10.51 -8.33 9.72
CA LEU A 189 10.90 -7.00 9.25
C LEU A 189 12.30 -7.01 8.63
N GLY A 190 13.26 -7.75 9.22
CA GLY A 190 14.60 -7.90 8.66
C GLY A 190 14.60 -8.59 7.30
N THR A 191 13.81 -9.66 7.15
CA THR A 191 13.66 -10.36 5.86
C THR A 191 13.02 -9.45 4.81
N LEU A 192 11.98 -8.71 5.20
CA LEU A 192 11.31 -7.77 4.30
C LEU A 192 12.25 -6.65 3.84
N LEU A 193 12.94 -5.99 4.77
CA LEU A 193 13.87 -4.91 4.46
C LEU A 193 15.02 -5.42 3.55
N ALA A 194 15.59 -6.58 3.84
CA ALA A 194 16.65 -7.18 3.03
C ALA A 194 16.17 -7.53 1.61
N ALA A 195 14.96 -8.10 1.46
CA ALA A 195 14.36 -8.40 0.16
C ALA A 195 14.17 -7.14 -0.70
N GLU A 196 13.97 -5.99 -0.04
CA GLU A 196 13.80 -4.69 -0.67
C GLU A 196 15.12 -3.90 -0.80
N GLY A 197 16.25 -4.50 -0.44
CA GLY A 197 17.56 -3.84 -0.49
C GLY A 197 17.72 -2.68 0.51
N LEU A 198 16.88 -2.64 1.55
CA LEU A 198 16.93 -1.66 2.62
C LEU A 198 17.81 -2.18 3.77
N ASN A 199 19.03 -1.66 3.87
CA ASN A 199 19.99 -2.06 4.90
C ASN A 199 19.76 -1.31 6.23
N LEU A 200 18.60 -1.52 6.84
CA LEU A 200 18.21 -0.92 8.11
C LEU A 200 18.13 -1.95 9.23
N ASN A 201 18.42 -1.51 10.46
CA ASN A 201 18.28 -2.36 11.64
C ASN A 201 16.79 -2.45 12.04
N PRO A 202 16.15 -3.63 12.04
CA PRO A 202 14.75 -3.76 12.43
C PRO A 202 14.44 -3.27 13.85
N ARG A 203 15.45 -3.21 14.73
CA ARG A 203 15.32 -2.68 16.10
C ARG A 203 15.16 -1.15 16.15
N ALA A 204 15.41 -0.45 15.06
CA ALA A 204 15.19 1.00 14.97
C ALA A 204 13.70 1.35 14.83
N PHE A 205 12.84 0.37 14.55
CA PHE A 205 11.43 0.60 14.36
C PHE A 205 10.65 0.51 15.67
N GLN A 206 9.63 1.34 15.80
CA GLN A 206 8.55 1.17 16.75
C GLN A 206 7.45 0.32 16.11
N LYS A 207 6.77 -0.48 16.93
CA LYS A 207 5.68 -1.36 16.48
C LYS A 207 4.35 -0.85 17.04
N ILE A 208 3.39 -0.66 16.13
CA ILE A 208 2.03 -0.24 16.45
C ILE A 208 1.06 -1.36 16.01
N ILE A 209 0.13 -1.69 16.91
CA ILE A 209 -0.87 -2.76 16.73
C ILE A 209 -2.24 -2.28 17.24
N PRO A 210 -3.34 -2.99 16.89
CA PRO A 210 -4.63 -2.77 17.53
C PRO A 210 -4.57 -3.01 19.05
N ALA A 211 -5.26 -2.17 19.82
CA ALA A 211 -5.47 -2.35 21.24
C ALA A 211 -6.47 -3.48 21.52
N THR A 212 -7.53 -3.59 20.71
CA THR A 212 -8.48 -4.71 20.68
C THR A 212 -8.84 -5.11 19.25
N LEU A 213 -9.16 -6.38 19.04
CA LEU A 213 -9.69 -6.90 17.76
C LEU A 213 -11.18 -6.59 17.55
N ARG A 214 -11.86 -6.04 18.57
CA ARG A 214 -13.30 -5.72 18.55
C ARG A 214 -13.55 -4.28 19.02
N PRO A 215 -13.01 -3.26 18.32
CA PRO A 215 -13.09 -1.86 18.79
C PRO A 215 -14.51 -1.30 18.87
N PHE A 216 -15.47 -1.89 18.14
CA PHE A 216 -16.87 -1.41 18.09
C PHE A 216 -17.82 -2.17 19.02
N TYR A 217 -17.34 -3.22 19.71
CA TYR A 217 -18.16 -3.98 20.65
C TYR A 217 -17.72 -3.66 22.08
N SER A 218 -18.62 -3.06 22.87
CA SER A 218 -18.41 -2.94 24.31
C SER A 218 -18.67 -4.29 25.00
N GLU A 219 -18.10 -4.51 26.19
CA GLU A 219 -18.35 -5.71 27.03
C GLU A 219 -19.84 -5.89 27.42
N LYS A 220 -20.73 -4.95 27.05
CA LYS A 220 -22.16 -4.94 27.40
C LYS A 220 -23.10 -5.56 26.36
N THR A 221 -22.62 -6.40 25.44
CA THR A 221 -23.54 -7.24 24.64
C THR A 221 -23.66 -8.63 25.28
N GLN A 222 -24.29 -8.71 26.46
CA GLN A 222 -24.85 -9.97 26.94
C GLN A 222 -25.98 -10.34 25.97
N ALA A 223 -25.90 -11.53 25.38
CA ALA A 223 -26.99 -12.09 24.60
C ALA A 223 -28.27 -12.12 25.46
N PRO A 224 -29.46 -11.84 24.92
CA PRO A 224 -30.68 -12.03 25.68
C PRO A 224 -30.76 -13.50 26.10
N GLU A 225 -30.93 -13.74 27.41
CA GLU A 225 -31.24 -15.07 27.92
C GLU A 225 -32.40 -15.62 27.10
N SER A 226 -32.20 -16.78 26.51
CA SER A 226 -33.24 -17.53 25.83
C SER A 226 -34.31 -17.90 26.87
N GLY A 227 -35.28 -17.01 27.06
CA GLY A 227 -36.50 -17.27 27.80
C GLY A 227 -37.25 -18.39 27.08
N GLY A 228 -37.06 -19.60 27.57
CA GLY A 228 -37.81 -20.76 27.13
C GLY A 228 -39.29 -20.51 27.33
N VAL A 229 -40.04 -20.43 26.25
CA VAL A 229 -41.49 -20.56 26.29
C VAL A 229 -41.78 -22.06 26.31
N ARG A 230 -42.27 -22.54 27.45
CA ARG A 230 -42.94 -23.84 27.57
C ARG A 230 -44.34 -23.75 26.98
#